data_AF-A0A7Z8QP61-F1
#
_entry.id   AF-A0A7Z8QP61-F1
#
_cell.length_a   1.000
_cell.length_b   1.000
_cell.length_c   1.000
_cell.angle_alpha   90.00
_cell.angle_beta   90.00
_cell.angle_gamma   90.00
#
_symmetry.space_group_name_H-M   'P 1'
#
loop_
_entity.id
_entity.type
_entity.pdbx_description
1 polymer ?
#
loop_
_entity_poly.entity_id
_entity_poly.type
_entity_poly.pdbx_seq_one_letter_code
_entity_poly.pdbx_strand_id
1 'polypeptide(L)'
;MAKLIANLFLILVCSFARAKPLLNEPIRPIPDPVIKSAEQVEIGRLLFHDVRLSKNNQLSCASCHSLKYGGADGQVVSSGVNGSKGLINSPTVFNSSLNFRQFWDGRAANLLHQIDGPISNPIEMNSSWPEVLSKLEQDPFYIAQFKQEFSSGLTISNIKAAIVSFEESLLTPNSRFDLYLKNDLNALTTDELEGYQIFKQYGCISCHQGVAIGGNLYQRFGIMADYFADRGNITAADLGRFQVTHNEADRYVFKVPSLRNVALTAPYFHDGFTQNLDDAVAIMVRYQLGRVADQQTIHKIVLFLNTLTGQYQNKPL
;
A
#
# COMPACT_ATOMS: atom_id res chain seq x y z
N MET A 1 36.28 -67.68 17.76
CA MET A 1 35.94 -66.31 18.17
C MET A 1 35.40 -65.55 16.97
N ALA A 2 34.08 -65.56 16.77
CA ALA A 2 33.42 -64.78 15.72
C ALA A 2 33.02 -63.42 16.31
N LYS A 3 33.52 -62.31 15.74
CA LYS A 3 33.14 -60.96 16.13
C LYS A 3 31.92 -60.52 15.32
N LEU A 4 30.83 -60.27 16.03
CA LEU A 4 29.57 -59.73 15.52
C LEU A 4 29.75 -58.23 15.25
N ILE A 5 29.55 -57.79 14.00
CA ILE A 5 29.49 -56.37 13.64
C ILE A 5 28.03 -55.93 13.78
N ALA A 6 27.74 -55.11 14.79
CA ALA A 6 26.45 -54.46 14.94
C ALA A 6 26.43 -53.14 14.17
N ASN A 7 25.75 -53.11 13.03
CA ASN A 7 25.46 -51.88 12.28
C ASN A 7 24.32 -51.13 12.98
N LEU A 8 24.66 -50.03 13.64
CA LEU A 8 23.70 -49.10 14.24
C LEU A 8 23.14 -48.18 13.14
N PHE A 9 21.94 -48.48 12.64
CA PHE A 9 21.19 -47.57 11.76
C PHE A 9 20.63 -46.42 12.61
N LEU A 10 21.22 -45.23 12.48
CA LEU A 10 20.69 -44.00 13.06
C LEU A 10 19.51 -43.52 12.20
N ILE A 11 18.28 -43.79 12.65
CA ILE A 11 17.06 -43.28 12.01
C ILE A 11 16.94 -41.80 12.35
N LEU A 12 17.28 -40.93 11.39
CA LEU A 12 17.06 -39.50 11.47
C LEU A 12 15.56 -39.22 11.31
N VAL A 13 14.84 -39.07 12.43
CA VAL A 13 13.44 -38.64 12.42
C VAL A 13 13.42 -37.14 12.12
N CYS A 14 13.28 -36.77 10.85
CA CYS A 14 12.92 -35.41 10.46
C CYS A 14 11.49 -35.13 10.95
N SER A 15 11.35 -34.47 12.10
CA SER A 15 10.08 -33.86 12.49
C SER A 15 9.74 -32.72 11.53
N PHE A 16 8.95 -33.02 10.51
CA PHE A 16 8.27 -31.98 9.75
C PHE A 16 7.24 -31.31 10.66
N ALA A 17 7.58 -30.15 11.21
CA ALA A 17 6.62 -29.30 11.90
C ALA A 17 5.54 -28.89 10.88
N ARG A 18 4.34 -29.45 11.02
CA ARG A 18 3.20 -29.14 10.15
C ARG A 18 2.74 -27.72 10.47
N ALA A 19 2.85 -26.80 9.52
CA ALA A 19 2.33 -25.45 9.67
C ALA A 19 0.85 -25.49 10.06
N LYS A 20 0.46 -24.71 11.08
CA LYS A 20 -0.94 -24.63 11.51
C LYS A 20 -1.81 -24.05 10.38
N PRO A 21 -3.01 -24.60 10.13
CA PRO A 21 -3.88 -24.12 9.06
C PRO A 21 -4.39 -22.72 9.39
N LEU A 22 -4.32 -21.76 8.45
CA LEU A 22 -4.81 -20.39 8.66
C LEU A 22 -6.25 -20.35 9.16
N LEU A 23 -6.59 -19.33 9.96
CA LEU A 23 -7.98 -19.05 10.34
C LEU A 23 -8.83 -18.76 9.09
N ASN A 24 -10.09 -19.21 9.12
CA ASN A 24 -11.05 -18.97 8.05
C ASN A 24 -11.74 -17.62 8.26
N GLU A 25 -11.11 -16.55 7.79
CA GLU A 25 -11.58 -15.17 7.95
C GLU A 25 -11.63 -14.42 6.60
N PRO A 26 -12.47 -13.37 6.46
CA PRO A 26 -12.52 -12.53 5.26
C PRO A 26 -11.21 -11.79 4.94
N ILE A 27 -10.37 -11.59 5.95
CA ILE A 27 -9.04 -11.00 5.81
C ILE A 27 -8.01 -12.12 5.80
N ARG A 28 -6.99 -11.98 4.95
CA ARG A 28 -5.88 -12.95 4.81
C ARG A 28 -4.56 -12.28 5.16
N PRO A 29 -3.59 -13.03 5.74
CA PRO A 29 -2.29 -12.47 6.05
C PRO A 29 -1.54 -12.07 4.77
N ILE A 30 -0.69 -11.04 4.87
CA ILE A 30 0.22 -10.70 3.76
C ILE A 30 1.25 -11.83 3.62
N PRO A 31 1.46 -12.36 2.40
CA PRO A 31 2.51 -13.33 2.15
C PRO A 31 3.88 -12.67 2.23
N ASP A 32 4.92 -13.47 2.48
CA ASP A 32 6.29 -12.96 2.38
C ASP A 32 6.59 -12.52 0.93
N PRO A 33 7.33 -11.41 0.73
CA PRO A 33 7.63 -10.91 -0.61
C PRO A 33 8.47 -11.91 -1.40
N VAL A 34 8.05 -12.18 -2.64
CA VAL A 34 8.80 -13.03 -3.57
C VAL A 34 9.76 -12.15 -4.37
N ILE A 35 11.01 -12.07 -3.92
CA ILE A 35 12.06 -11.29 -4.57
C ILE A 35 12.67 -12.10 -5.71
N LYS A 36 12.42 -11.68 -6.96
CA LYS A 36 12.94 -12.37 -8.16
C LYS A 36 14.41 -12.06 -8.43
N SER A 37 14.84 -10.82 -8.19
CA SER A 37 16.25 -10.39 -8.23
C SER A 37 16.45 -9.31 -7.18
N ALA A 38 17.41 -9.52 -6.28
CA ALA A 38 17.71 -8.56 -5.23
C ALA A 38 18.40 -7.31 -5.80
N GLU A 39 19.18 -7.51 -6.86
CA GLU A 39 19.95 -6.48 -7.56
C GLU A 39 19.00 -5.53 -8.32
N GLN A 40 18.00 -6.05 -9.02
CA GLN A 40 16.98 -5.21 -9.68
C GLN A 40 16.13 -4.44 -8.67
N VAL A 41 15.81 -5.04 -7.52
CA VAL A 41 15.14 -4.36 -6.40
C VAL A 41 16.01 -3.23 -5.86
N GLU A 42 17.31 -3.44 -5.71
CA GLU A 42 18.23 -2.40 -5.25
C GLU A 42 18.38 -1.24 -6.25
N ILE A 43 18.51 -1.54 -7.55
CA ILE A 43 18.49 -0.50 -8.59
C ILE A 43 17.18 0.28 -8.55
N GLY A 44 16.04 -0.41 -8.40
CA GLY A 44 14.74 0.21 -8.23
C GLY A 44 14.65 1.10 -6.99
N ARG A 45 15.21 0.66 -5.87
CA ARG A 45 15.28 1.44 -4.62
C ARG A 45 16.07 2.73 -4.83
N LEU A 46 17.21 2.66 -5.52
CA LEU A 46 18.02 3.82 -5.85
C LEU A 46 17.24 4.80 -6.73
N LEU A 47 16.58 4.32 -7.79
CA LEU A 47 15.75 5.15 -8.67
C LEU A 47 14.57 5.79 -7.93
N PHE A 48 13.90 5.06 -7.05
CA PHE A 48 12.79 5.58 -6.23
C PHE A 48 13.20 6.79 -5.36
N HIS A 49 14.49 6.88 -5.02
CA HIS A 49 15.07 8.00 -4.27
C HIS A 49 15.84 8.99 -5.15
N ASP A 50 15.90 8.78 -6.47
CA ASP A 50 16.67 9.62 -7.37
C ASP A 50 15.88 10.86 -7.81
N VAL A 51 16.38 12.03 -7.41
CA VAL A 51 15.72 13.30 -7.71
C VAL A 51 15.76 13.66 -9.21
N ARG A 52 16.65 13.04 -9.99
CA ARG A 52 16.76 13.26 -11.44
C ARG A 52 15.55 12.76 -12.23
N LEU A 53 14.67 11.99 -11.59
CA LEU A 53 13.37 11.62 -12.16
C LEU A 53 12.49 12.87 -12.42
N SER A 54 12.66 13.93 -11.63
CA SER A 54 11.94 15.21 -11.81
C SER A 54 12.68 16.19 -12.72
N LYS A 55 11.92 17.10 -13.34
CA LYS A 55 12.48 18.08 -14.28
C LYS A 55 13.53 19.00 -13.68
N ASN A 56 13.30 19.46 -12.45
CA ASN A 56 14.21 20.37 -11.75
C ASN A 56 15.25 19.64 -10.89
N ASN A 57 15.32 18.31 -10.95
CA ASN A 57 16.22 17.47 -10.16
C ASN A 57 16.07 17.66 -8.64
N GLN A 58 14.85 17.88 -8.14
CA GLN A 58 14.58 18.11 -6.70
C GLN A 58 13.60 17.12 -6.08
N LEU A 59 12.84 16.37 -6.89
CA LEU A 59 11.84 15.41 -6.42
C LEU A 59 12.10 14.00 -6.92
N SER A 60 11.87 13.03 -6.05
CA SER A 60 11.83 11.61 -6.35
C SER A 60 10.49 11.02 -5.90
N CYS A 61 10.25 9.73 -6.15
CA CYS A 61 9.07 9.04 -5.62
C CYS A 61 9.04 9.14 -4.07
N ALA A 62 10.19 8.97 -3.42
CA ALA A 62 10.34 9.09 -1.97
C ALA A 62 10.01 10.48 -1.39
N SER A 63 9.94 11.54 -2.20
CA SER A 63 9.52 12.88 -1.74
C SER A 63 8.06 12.89 -1.29
N CYS A 64 7.19 12.11 -1.95
CA CYS A 64 5.76 12.00 -1.63
C CYS A 64 5.38 10.65 -1.00
N HIS A 65 6.25 9.65 -1.14
CA HIS A 65 6.04 8.28 -0.67
C HIS A 65 7.20 7.83 0.23
N SER A 66 7.46 8.60 1.28
CA SER A 66 8.58 8.36 2.18
C SER A 66 8.34 7.09 3.00
N LEU A 67 9.25 6.12 2.89
CA LEU A 67 9.18 4.88 3.66
C LEU A 67 9.28 5.13 5.17
N LYS A 68 9.87 6.26 5.59
CA LYS A 68 9.94 6.69 7.00
C LYS A 68 8.57 7.11 7.55
N TYR A 69 7.65 7.56 6.68
CA TYR A 69 6.31 8.02 7.05
C TYR A 69 5.25 7.07 6.50
N GLY A 70 5.43 5.77 6.75
CA GLY A 70 4.46 4.75 6.35
C GLY A 70 4.25 4.63 4.83
N GLY A 71 5.20 5.09 4.00
CA GLY A 71 5.12 5.06 2.54
C GLY A 71 4.27 6.18 1.93
N ALA A 72 3.88 7.18 2.72
CA ALA A 72 3.19 8.41 2.31
C ALA A 72 4.03 9.65 2.70
N ASP A 73 3.46 10.86 2.68
CA ASP A 73 4.16 12.11 3.04
C ASP A 73 3.65 12.81 4.30
N GLY A 74 2.56 12.32 4.91
CA GLY A 74 1.95 12.93 6.10
C GLY A 74 1.30 14.30 5.84
N GLN A 75 1.10 14.68 4.58
CA GLN A 75 0.49 15.95 4.18
C GLN A 75 -0.95 15.75 3.71
N VAL A 76 -1.76 16.81 3.79
CA VAL A 76 -3.12 16.82 3.21
C VAL A 76 -3.04 16.56 1.70
N VAL A 77 -2.15 17.29 1.02
CA VAL A 77 -1.79 17.08 -0.38
C VAL A 77 -0.28 17.27 -0.57
N SER A 78 0.30 16.50 -1.48
CA SER A 78 1.74 16.55 -1.75
C SER A 78 2.19 17.85 -2.40
N SER A 79 3.48 18.14 -2.26
CA SER A 79 4.14 19.26 -2.94
C SER A 79 4.95 18.75 -4.13
N GLY A 80 4.66 19.24 -5.32
CA GLY A 80 5.41 18.95 -6.54
C GLY A 80 6.43 20.04 -6.88
N VAL A 81 6.91 20.01 -8.14
CA VAL A 81 7.94 20.93 -8.60
C VAL A 81 7.52 22.38 -8.39
N ASN A 82 8.50 23.22 -8.04
CA ASN A 82 8.32 24.65 -7.76
C ASN A 82 7.31 24.95 -6.63
N GLY A 83 7.04 23.97 -5.75
CA GLY A 83 6.09 24.14 -4.63
C GLY A 83 4.62 24.03 -5.03
N SER A 84 4.34 23.54 -6.25
CA SER A 84 2.97 23.25 -6.70
C SER A 84 2.28 22.30 -5.72
N LYS A 85 0.98 22.51 -5.46
CA LYS A 85 0.21 21.63 -4.57
C LYS A 85 -0.63 20.65 -5.39
N GLY A 86 -0.57 19.38 -4.97
CA GLY A 86 -1.46 18.34 -5.46
C GLY A 86 -2.93 18.63 -5.13
N LEU A 87 -3.81 17.80 -5.68
CA LEU A 87 -5.26 17.88 -5.45
C LEU A 87 -5.79 16.75 -4.55
N ILE A 88 -4.92 15.80 -4.22
CA ILE A 88 -5.29 14.55 -3.56
C ILE A 88 -4.16 14.12 -2.62
N ASN A 89 -4.53 13.47 -1.51
CA ASN A 89 -3.62 12.86 -0.56
C ASN A 89 -2.85 11.71 -1.21
N SER A 90 -1.55 11.64 -0.92
CA SER A 90 -0.65 10.60 -1.41
C SER A 90 -0.89 9.29 -0.66
N PRO A 91 -1.42 8.23 -1.30
CA PRO A 91 -1.59 6.94 -0.66
C PRO A 91 -0.23 6.28 -0.42
N THR A 92 -0.16 5.34 0.52
CA THR A 92 1.07 4.58 0.78
C THR A 92 1.51 3.72 -0.41
N VAL A 93 2.83 3.65 -0.63
CA VAL A 93 3.44 2.65 -1.54
C VAL A 93 3.54 1.26 -0.93
N PHE A 94 3.46 1.10 0.39
CA PHE A 94 3.49 -0.23 1.00
C PHE A 94 2.26 -1.03 0.59
N ASN A 95 2.50 -2.29 0.17
CA ASN A 95 1.49 -3.22 -0.30
C ASN A 95 0.72 -2.76 -1.56
N SER A 96 1.16 -1.71 -2.24
CA SER A 96 0.47 -1.16 -3.42
C SER A 96 0.40 -2.17 -4.57
N SER A 97 1.36 -3.10 -4.64
CA SER A 97 1.39 -4.23 -5.58
C SER A 97 0.22 -5.20 -5.41
N LEU A 98 -0.44 -5.21 -4.26
CA LEU A 98 -1.64 -6.01 -4.00
C LEU A 98 -2.93 -5.35 -4.49
N ASN A 99 -2.88 -4.08 -4.91
CA ASN A 99 -4.06 -3.40 -5.43
C ASN A 99 -4.43 -3.94 -6.82
N PHE A 100 -5.73 -4.16 -7.07
CA PHE A 100 -6.19 -4.55 -8.42
C PHE A 100 -6.04 -3.42 -9.46
N ARG A 101 -5.98 -2.16 -9.00
CA ARG A 101 -5.84 -0.92 -9.76
C ARG A 101 -5.09 0.12 -8.92
N GLN A 102 -4.40 1.05 -9.57
CA GLN A 102 -3.63 2.10 -8.89
C GLN A 102 -4.30 3.47 -9.01
N PHE A 103 -3.91 4.41 -8.14
CA PHE A 103 -4.58 5.69 -7.84
C PHE A 103 -5.95 5.54 -7.16
N TRP A 104 -6.44 6.64 -6.57
CA TRP A 104 -7.74 6.72 -5.91
C TRP A 104 -8.93 6.45 -6.84
N ASP A 105 -8.84 6.88 -8.10
CA ASP A 105 -9.84 6.64 -9.15
C ASP A 105 -9.62 5.30 -9.90
N GLY A 106 -8.53 4.59 -9.62
CA GLY A 106 -8.20 3.34 -10.28
C GLY A 106 -7.84 3.47 -11.77
N ARG A 107 -7.42 4.66 -12.23
CA ARG A 107 -7.14 4.91 -13.66
C ARG A 107 -5.97 4.11 -14.22
N ALA A 108 -5.04 3.67 -13.38
CA ALA A 108 -3.89 2.86 -13.80
C ALA A 108 -4.12 1.37 -13.52
N ALA A 109 -3.83 0.52 -14.51
CA ALA A 109 -4.13 -0.91 -14.41
C ALA A 109 -3.24 -1.66 -13.41
N ASN A 110 -2.01 -1.19 -13.21
CA ASN A 110 -0.96 -1.79 -12.37
C ASN A 110 0.13 -0.74 -12.07
N LEU A 111 1.17 -1.11 -11.32
CA LEU A 111 2.28 -0.23 -10.97
C LEU A 111 3.05 0.28 -12.20
N LEU A 112 3.28 -0.58 -13.19
CA LEU A 112 3.99 -0.21 -14.42
C LEU A 112 3.28 0.93 -15.20
N HIS A 113 1.95 0.95 -15.22
CA HIS A 113 1.18 2.06 -15.78
C HIS A 113 1.03 3.25 -14.82
N GLN A 114 1.12 3.03 -13.51
CA GLN A 114 0.97 4.09 -12.51
C GLN A 114 2.13 5.08 -12.59
N ILE A 115 3.37 4.59 -12.70
CA ILE A 115 4.59 5.41 -12.65
C ILE A 115 4.71 6.41 -13.81
N ASP A 116 3.95 6.23 -14.90
CA ASP A 116 3.84 7.21 -15.98
C ASP A 116 3.18 8.53 -15.53
N GLY A 117 2.23 8.44 -14.61
CA GLY A 117 1.47 9.57 -14.07
C GLY A 117 2.35 10.63 -13.39
N PRO A 118 3.03 10.31 -12.26
CA PRO A 118 3.80 11.29 -11.51
C PRO A 118 4.93 11.92 -12.32
N ILE A 119 5.59 11.13 -13.18
CA ILE A 119 6.68 11.60 -14.05
C ILE A 119 6.20 12.70 -15.00
N SER A 120 5.05 12.51 -15.66
CA SER A 120 4.54 13.45 -16.65
C SER A 120 3.66 14.57 -16.06
N ASN A 121 3.21 14.45 -14.81
CA ASN A 121 2.28 15.40 -14.22
C ASN A 121 2.97 16.75 -13.92
N PRO A 122 2.47 17.88 -14.47
CA PRO A 122 3.10 19.20 -14.31
C PRO A 122 3.11 19.73 -12.88
N ILE A 123 2.22 19.25 -12.01
CA ILE A 123 2.16 19.61 -10.58
C ILE A 123 2.81 18.58 -9.67
N GLU A 124 3.46 17.55 -10.23
CA GLU A 124 4.26 16.56 -9.49
C GLU A 124 5.72 16.63 -9.93
N MET A 125 6.20 15.75 -10.83
CA MET A 125 7.62 15.69 -11.24
C MET A 125 7.89 16.47 -12.54
N ASN A 126 6.86 16.78 -13.33
CA ASN A 126 6.89 17.61 -14.55
C ASN A 126 8.01 17.26 -15.55
N SER A 127 8.33 15.98 -15.67
CA SER A 127 9.42 15.43 -16.48
C SER A 127 8.87 14.57 -17.62
N SER A 128 9.73 13.82 -18.30
CA SER A 128 9.35 12.80 -19.27
C SER A 128 10.35 11.64 -19.22
N TRP A 129 9.95 10.43 -19.62
CA TRP A 129 10.89 9.30 -19.64
C TRP A 129 12.10 9.50 -20.56
N PRO A 130 12.00 10.14 -21.74
CA PRO A 130 13.18 10.52 -22.52
C PRO A 130 14.12 11.47 -21.77
N GLU A 131 13.58 12.43 -21.02
CA GLU A 131 14.38 13.33 -20.18
C GLU A 131 15.04 12.60 -19.01
N VAL A 132 14.33 11.68 -18.36
CA VAL A 132 14.89 10.82 -17.32
C VAL A 132 16.02 9.97 -17.89
N LEU A 133 15.81 9.30 -19.01
CA LEU A 133 16.83 8.47 -19.65
C LEU A 133 18.09 9.29 -19.96
N SER A 134 17.95 10.47 -20.57
CA SER A 134 19.11 11.29 -20.93
C SER A 134 19.91 11.80 -19.72
N LYS A 135 19.26 11.96 -18.55
CA LYS A 135 19.94 12.26 -17.28
C LYS A 135 20.69 11.05 -16.73
N LEU A 136 20.10 9.85 -16.81
CA LEU A 136 20.70 8.63 -16.29
C LEU A 136 21.83 8.10 -17.20
N GLU A 137 21.77 8.35 -18.50
CA GLU A 137 22.85 8.04 -19.47
C GLU A 137 24.14 8.84 -19.22
N GLN A 138 24.08 9.91 -18.43
CA GLN A 138 25.25 10.67 -18.01
C GLN A 138 25.89 10.10 -16.73
N ASP A 139 25.31 9.06 -16.14
CA ASP A 139 25.77 8.44 -14.91
C ASP A 139 26.43 7.07 -15.18
N PRO A 140 27.78 6.97 -15.10
CA PRO A 140 28.49 5.71 -15.31
C PRO A 140 28.04 4.59 -14.36
N PHE A 141 27.55 4.94 -13.15
CA PHE A 141 27.05 3.95 -12.21
C PHE A 141 25.80 3.26 -12.77
N TYR A 142 24.79 4.01 -13.21
CA TYR A 142 23.58 3.40 -13.77
C TYR A 142 23.84 2.64 -15.06
N ILE A 143 24.70 3.15 -15.96
CA ILE A 143 25.06 2.41 -17.17
C ILE A 143 25.65 1.04 -16.82
N ALA A 144 26.56 0.98 -15.84
CA ALA A 144 27.19 -0.25 -15.40
C ALA A 144 26.18 -1.21 -14.74
N GLN A 145 25.38 -0.71 -13.78
CA GLN A 145 24.37 -1.51 -13.07
C GLN A 145 23.33 -2.09 -14.04
N PHE A 146 22.80 -1.28 -14.96
CA PHE A 146 21.80 -1.75 -15.91
C PHE A 146 22.37 -2.73 -16.94
N LYS A 147 23.62 -2.55 -17.38
CA LYS A 147 24.29 -3.50 -18.28
C LYS A 147 24.49 -4.86 -17.62
N GLN A 148 24.68 -4.88 -16.29
CA GLN A 148 24.85 -6.11 -15.53
C GLN A 148 23.52 -6.83 -15.31
N GLU A 149 22.47 -6.11 -14.91
CA GLU A 149 21.22 -6.70 -14.43
C GLU A 149 20.10 -6.81 -15.48
N PHE A 150 20.25 -6.15 -16.64
CA PHE A 150 19.26 -6.17 -17.72
C PHE A 150 19.92 -6.38 -19.08
N SER A 151 19.42 -7.37 -19.84
CA SER A 151 19.98 -7.74 -21.15
C SER A 151 20.01 -6.59 -22.17
N SER A 152 19.04 -5.67 -22.11
CA SER A 152 18.98 -4.48 -22.97
C SER A 152 19.65 -3.24 -22.36
N GLY A 153 20.30 -3.36 -21.21
CA GLY A 153 20.99 -2.24 -20.54
C GLY A 153 20.03 -1.13 -20.06
N LEU A 154 20.54 0.10 -20.02
CA LEU A 154 19.78 1.27 -19.55
C LEU A 154 18.76 1.68 -20.62
N THR A 155 17.49 1.34 -20.39
CA THR A 155 16.37 1.72 -21.27
C THR A 155 15.21 2.19 -20.42
N ILE A 156 14.28 2.98 -20.99
CA ILE A 156 13.05 3.40 -20.30
C ILE A 156 12.30 2.19 -19.73
N SER A 157 12.18 1.12 -20.51
CA SER A 157 11.50 -0.12 -20.07
C SER A 157 12.16 -0.72 -18.84
N ASN A 158 13.49 -0.79 -18.80
CA ASN A 158 14.22 -1.37 -17.67
C ASN A 158 14.22 -0.44 -16.45
N ILE A 159 14.28 0.88 -16.64
CA ILE A 159 14.13 1.87 -15.54
C ILE A 159 12.78 1.65 -14.84
N LYS A 160 11.71 1.60 -15.63
CA LYS A 160 10.35 1.32 -15.14
C LYS A 160 10.27 -0.02 -14.42
N ALA A 161 10.81 -1.09 -15.02
CA ALA A 161 10.79 -2.43 -14.46
C ALA A 161 11.57 -2.51 -13.12
N ALA A 162 12.69 -1.80 -12.99
CA ALA A 162 13.45 -1.73 -11.74
C ALA A 162 12.63 -1.05 -10.64
N ILE A 163 12.02 0.11 -10.91
CA ILE A 163 11.15 0.81 -9.95
C ILE A 163 9.99 -0.09 -9.51
N VAL A 164 9.30 -0.74 -10.45
CA VAL A 164 8.20 -1.66 -10.14
C VAL A 164 8.67 -2.84 -9.30
N SER A 165 9.85 -3.42 -9.62
CA SER A 165 10.41 -4.52 -8.82
C SER A 165 10.65 -4.10 -7.38
N PHE A 166 11.13 -2.86 -7.17
CA PHE A 166 11.26 -2.31 -5.84
C PHE A 166 9.90 -2.13 -5.15
N GLU A 167 8.90 -1.54 -5.79
CA GLU A 167 7.56 -1.38 -5.23
C GLU A 167 6.89 -2.73 -4.89
N GLU A 168 7.08 -3.76 -5.72
CA GLU A 168 6.61 -5.12 -5.45
C GLU A 168 7.28 -5.75 -4.21
N SER A 169 8.50 -5.32 -3.88
CA SER A 169 9.20 -5.73 -2.66
C SER A 169 8.68 -5.06 -1.38
N LEU A 170 7.91 -3.97 -1.51
CA LEU A 170 7.38 -3.19 -0.38
C LEU A 170 6.15 -3.84 0.26
N LEU A 171 6.20 -5.15 0.51
CA LEU A 171 5.22 -5.84 1.33
C LEU A 171 5.56 -5.69 2.81
N THR A 172 4.50 -5.68 3.63
CA THR A 172 4.59 -5.50 5.08
C THR A 172 3.91 -6.66 5.83
N PRO A 173 4.45 -7.90 5.74
CA PRO A 173 3.89 -9.05 6.44
C PRO A 173 4.05 -8.94 7.96
N ASN A 174 3.47 -9.91 8.67
CA ASN A 174 3.68 -10.12 10.11
C ASN A 174 3.22 -8.95 10.97
N SER A 175 2.13 -8.27 10.57
CA SER A 175 1.36 -7.47 11.50
C SER A 175 0.82 -8.36 12.63
N ARG A 176 0.49 -7.76 13.79
CA ARG A 176 -0.10 -8.54 14.90
C ARG A 176 -1.38 -9.26 14.47
N PHE A 177 -2.16 -8.65 13.59
CA PHE A 177 -3.32 -9.31 13.00
C PHE A 177 -2.96 -10.49 12.07
N ASP A 178 -1.88 -10.37 11.28
CA ASP A 178 -1.40 -11.49 10.46
C ASP A 178 -0.94 -12.67 11.32
N LEU A 179 -0.28 -12.41 12.45
CA LEU A 179 0.12 -13.44 13.41
C LEU A 179 -1.11 -14.15 14.00
N TYR A 180 -2.14 -13.39 14.37
CA TYR A 180 -3.42 -13.95 14.79
C TYR A 180 -4.05 -14.85 13.72
N LEU A 181 -4.10 -14.40 12.46
CA LEU A 181 -4.60 -15.22 11.35
C LEU A 181 -3.77 -16.48 11.10
N LYS A 182 -2.48 -16.47 11.48
CA LYS A 182 -1.56 -17.62 11.47
C LYS A 182 -1.68 -18.51 12.73
N ASN A 183 -2.73 -18.36 13.55
CA ASN A 183 -3.02 -19.07 14.81
C ASN A 183 -2.12 -18.72 16.01
N ASP A 184 -1.51 -17.54 16.01
CA ASP A 184 -1.00 -16.96 17.26
C ASP A 184 -2.14 -16.21 17.97
N LEU A 185 -2.94 -16.96 18.74
CA LEU A 185 -4.13 -16.41 19.41
C LEU A 185 -3.81 -15.38 20.49
N ASN A 186 -2.54 -15.27 20.90
CA ASN A 186 -2.07 -14.29 21.87
C ASN A 186 -1.53 -13.01 21.20
N ALA A 187 -1.51 -12.94 19.87
CA ALA A 187 -1.01 -11.76 19.15
C ALA A 187 -1.90 -10.52 19.35
N LEU A 188 -3.17 -10.70 19.70
CA LEU A 188 -4.15 -9.65 19.93
C LEU A 188 -4.61 -9.63 21.39
N THR A 189 -4.92 -8.43 21.89
CA THR A 189 -5.65 -8.26 23.15
C THR A 189 -7.14 -8.56 22.96
N THR A 190 -7.87 -8.69 24.08
CA THR A 190 -9.33 -8.86 24.04
C THR A 190 -10.03 -7.69 23.35
N ASP A 191 -9.62 -6.44 23.63
CA ASP A 191 -10.24 -5.25 23.04
C ASP A 191 -9.96 -5.14 21.53
N GLU A 192 -8.77 -5.50 21.08
CA GLU A 192 -8.43 -5.53 19.64
C GLU A 192 -9.22 -6.61 18.90
N LEU A 193 -9.38 -7.79 19.52
CA LEU A 193 -10.19 -8.86 18.95
C LEU A 193 -11.68 -8.46 18.90
N GLU A 194 -12.20 -7.81 19.94
CA GLU A 194 -13.56 -7.26 19.94
C GLU A 194 -13.72 -6.18 18.87
N GLY A 195 -12.72 -5.30 18.71
CA GLY A 195 -12.65 -4.33 17.63
C GLY A 195 -12.77 -4.96 16.25
N TYR A 196 -12.09 -6.08 16.01
CA TYR A 196 -12.23 -6.85 14.77
C TYR A 196 -13.64 -7.44 14.61
N GLN A 197 -14.25 -7.97 15.68
CA GLN A 197 -15.63 -8.46 15.61
C GLN A 197 -16.62 -7.34 15.29
N ILE A 198 -16.47 -6.16 15.89
CA ILE A 198 -17.28 -4.97 15.59
C ILE A 198 -17.09 -4.59 14.12
N PHE A 199 -15.85 -4.52 13.64
CA PHE A 199 -15.53 -4.21 12.24
C PHE A 199 -16.24 -5.16 11.26
N LYS A 200 -16.30 -6.46 11.58
CA LYS A 200 -17.09 -7.45 10.82
C LYS A 200 -18.59 -7.20 10.91
N GLN A 201 -19.13 -7.08 12.13
CA GLN A 201 -20.57 -6.98 12.38
C GLN A 201 -21.20 -5.69 11.84
N TYR A 202 -20.43 -4.59 11.83
CA TYR A 202 -20.85 -3.33 11.24
C TYR A 202 -20.92 -3.38 9.72
N GLY A 203 -20.19 -4.32 9.09
CA GLY A 203 -20.19 -4.52 7.63
C GLY A 203 -18.99 -3.91 6.92
N CYS A 204 -17.96 -3.44 7.64
CA CYS A 204 -16.76 -2.87 7.02
C CYS A 204 -16.05 -3.88 6.10
N ILE A 205 -16.11 -5.17 6.44
CA ILE A 205 -15.55 -6.27 5.63
C ILE A 205 -16.19 -6.44 4.26
N SER A 206 -17.36 -5.84 3.99
CA SER A 206 -17.99 -5.90 2.67
C SER A 206 -17.15 -5.18 1.62
N CYS A 207 -16.34 -4.21 2.06
CA CYS A 207 -15.44 -3.44 1.21
C CYS A 207 -13.96 -3.69 1.56
N HIS A 208 -13.64 -3.77 2.85
CA HIS A 208 -12.29 -3.89 3.37
C HIS A 208 -11.98 -5.34 3.78
N GLN A 209 -11.69 -6.17 2.78
CA GLN A 209 -11.39 -7.60 2.92
C GLN A 209 -10.19 -8.04 2.08
N GLY A 210 -9.83 -9.32 2.17
CA GLY A 210 -8.75 -9.92 1.40
C GLY A 210 -7.39 -9.65 2.02
N VAL A 211 -6.34 -9.79 1.20
CA VAL A 211 -4.94 -9.69 1.68
C VAL A 211 -4.58 -8.25 2.07
N ALA A 212 -5.00 -7.27 1.25
CA ALA A 212 -4.74 -5.85 1.49
C ALA A 212 -5.83 -5.14 2.33
N ILE A 213 -6.91 -5.84 2.73
CA ILE A 213 -7.99 -5.27 3.54
C ILE A 213 -8.61 -4.06 2.81
N GLY A 214 -9.06 -4.30 1.57
CA GLY A 214 -9.37 -3.28 0.58
C GLY A 214 -8.47 -3.42 -0.64
N GLY A 215 -8.37 -2.36 -1.44
CA GLY A 215 -7.50 -2.33 -2.62
C GLY A 215 -7.94 -3.25 -3.76
N ASN A 216 -9.15 -3.82 -3.72
CA ASN A 216 -9.58 -4.87 -4.65
C ASN A 216 -10.95 -4.63 -5.31
N LEU A 217 -11.59 -3.50 -5.01
CA LEU A 217 -12.86 -3.10 -5.61
C LEU A 217 -13.04 -1.57 -5.58
N TYR A 218 -14.08 -1.12 -6.28
CA TYR A 218 -14.55 0.26 -6.26
C TYR A 218 -15.81 0.39 -5.40
N GLN A 219 -15.95 1.51 -4.70
CA GLN A 219 -17.19 1.87 -3.99
C GLN A 219 -17.45 3.36 -4.03
N ARG A 220 -18.74 3.71 -3.99
CA ARG A 220 -19.19 5.08 -3.74
C ARG A 220 -18.81 5.48 -2.32
N PHE A 221 -18.30 6.69 -2.15
CA PHE A 221 -18.13 7.30 -0.85
C PHE A 221 -19.36 8.17 -0.55
N GLY A 222 -20.08 7.86 0.54
CA GLY A 222 -21.41 8.36 0.83
C GLY A 222 -22.53 7.46 0.29
N ILE A 223 -22.51 6.16 0.58
CA ILE A 223 -23.58 5.23 0.14
C ILE A 223 -24.90 5.51 0.87
N MET A 224 -24.82 5.78 2.17
CA MET A 224 -25.98 5.87 3.06
C MET A 224 -26.38 7.32 3.36
N ALA A 225 -25.48 8.27 3.12
CA ALA A 225 -25.71 9.71 3.22
C ALA A 225 -24.72 10.45 2.32
N ASP A 226 -25.06 11.69 1.93
CA ASP A 226 -24.23 12.49 1.02
C ASP A 226 -23.07 13.15 1.78
N TYR A 227 -21.93 12.44 1.84
CA TYR A 227 -20.70 12.94 2.46
C TYR A 227 -20.23 14.25 1.82
N PHE A 228 -20.31 14.36 0.49
CA PHE A 228 -19.76 15.52 -0.23
C PHE A 228 -20.63 16.76 -0.06
N ALA A 229 -21.95 16.61 0.00
CA ALA A 229 -22.85 17.71 0.35
C ALA A 229 -22.63 18.18 1.79
N ASP A 230 -22.53 17.27 2.75
CA ASP A 230 -22.32 17.60 4.18
C ASP A 230 -20.93 18.23 4.42
N ARG A 231 -19.88 17.71 3.78
CA ARG A 231 -18.50 18.22 3.88
C ARG A 231 -18.36 19.58 3.18
N GLY A 232 -19.08 19.78 2.08
CA GLY A 232 -18.97 20.95 1.23
C GLY A 232 -17.63 21.03 0.46
N ASN A 233 -17.40 22.19 -0.17
CA ASN A 233 -16.19 22.50 -0.94
C ASN A 233 -15.78 21.41 -1.93
N ILE A 234 -16.72 21.00 -2.80
CA ILE A 234 -16.51 19.94 -3.77
C ILE A 234 -15.49 20.40 -4.83
N THR A 235 -14.51 19.56 -5.07
CA THR A 235 -13.39 19.73 -6.00
C THR A 235 -13.46 18.68 -7.11
N ALA A 236 -12.61 18.84 -8.13
CA ALA A 236 -12.48 17.85 -9.19
C ALA A 236 -11.99 16.49 -8.67
N ALA A 237 -11.18 16.46 -7.61
CA ALA A 237 -10.68 15.22 -7.02
C ALA A 237 -11.80 14.40 -6.35
N ASP A 238 -12.83 15.08 -5.83
CA ASP A 238 -13.99 14.43 -5.21
C ASP A 238 -14.80 13.62 -6.21
N LEU A 239 -14.78 13.97 -7.49
CA LEU A 239 -15.57 13.27 -8.52
C LEU A 239 -15.09 11.83 -8.74
N GLY A 240 -13.89 11.47 -8.28
CA GLY A 240 -13.37 10.11 -8.30
C GLY A 240 -13.34 9.52 -9.71
N ARG A 241 -13.89 8.31 -9.87
CA ARG A 241 -13.93 7.58 -11.15
C ARG A 241 -14.63 8.32 -12.28
N PHE A 242 -15.56 9.21 -11.99
CA PHE A 242 -16.19 10.05 -13.01
C PHE A 242 -15.16 10.83 -13.84
N GLN A 243 -14.04 11.24 -13.25
CA GLN A 243 -12.97 11.94 -13.98
C GLN A 243 -12.30 11.07 -15.04
N VAL A 244 -12.46 9.76 -14.95
CA VAL A 244 -11.89 8.77 -15.88
C VAL A 244 -12.94 8.27 -16.87
N THR A 245 -14.15 7.98 -16.39
CA THR A 245 -15.18 7.30 -17.19
C THR A 245 -16.21 8.24 -17.79
N HIS A 246 -16.36 9.45 -17.23
CA HIS A 246 -17.42 10.41 -17.53
C HIS A 246 -18.85 9.84 -17.37
N ASN A 247 -19.00 8.71 -16.69
CA ASN A 247 -20.29 8.10 -16.39
C ASN A 247 -20.79 8.61 -15.04
N GLU A 248 -21.96 9.21 -15.01
CA GLU A 248 -22.58 9.75 -13.78
C GLU A 248 -22.69 8.71 -12.65
N ALA A 249 -22.88 7.43 -12.99
CA ALA A 249 -22.92 6.34 -12.01
C ALA A 249 -21.59 6.16 -11.24
N ASP A 250 -20.47 6.61 -11.81
CA ASP A 250 -19.13 6.59 -11.22
C ASP A 250 -18.80 7.88 -10.43
N ARG A 251 -19.70 8.86 -10.36
CA ARG A 251 -19.48 10.06 -9.53
C ARG A 251 -19.36 9.66 -8.06
N TYR A 252 -18.32 10.16 -7.39
CA TYR A 252 -17.98 9.86 -6.00
C TYR A 252 -17.58 8.40 -5.76
N VAL A 253 -17.27 7.66 -6.81
CA VAL A 253 -16.76 6.27 -6.71
C VAL A 253 -15.24 6.29 -6.69
N PHE A 254 -14.66 5.55 -5.74
CA PHE A 254 -13.22 5.44 -5.55
C PHE A 254 -12.80 3.99 -5.42
N LYS A 255 -11.52 3.71 -5.68
CA LYS A 255 -10.89 2.47 -5.23
C LYS A 255 -10.89 2.48 -3.71
N VAL A 256 -11.45 1.43 -3.11
CA VAL A 256 -11.38 1.25 -1.67
C VAL A 256 -9.91 1.12 -1.25
N PRO A 257 -9.38 2.00 -0.38
CA PRO A 257 -7.98 1.93 0.01
C PRO A 257 -7.68 0.68 0.85
N SER A 258 -6.43 0.22 0.79
CA SER A 258 -5.90 -0.76 1.73
C SER A 258 -5.91 -0.17 3.15
N LEU A 259 -6.32 -0.96 4.15
CA LEU A 259 -6.20 -0.57 5.56
C LEU A 259 -4.92 -1.09 6.23
N ARG A 260 -4.06 -1.80 5.48
CA ARG A 260 -2.72 -2.15 5.97
C ARG A 260 -1.93 -0.87 6.25
N ASN A 261 -1.31 -0.81 7.44
CA ASN A 261 -0.54 0.35 7.92
C ASN A 261 -1.35 1.65 8.05
N VAL A 262 -2.69 1.61 8.12
CA VAL A 262 -3.54 2.82 8.20
C VAL A 262 -3.21 3.72 9.42
N ALA A 263 -2.69 3.15 10.50
CA ALA A 263 -2.25 3.91 11.66
C ALA A 263 -1.06 4.85 11.38
N LEU A 264 -0.35 4.66 10.26
CA LEU A 264 0.85 5.42 9.89
C LEU A 264 0.63 6.44 8.77
N THR A 265 -0.57 6.49 8.19
CA THR A 265 -0.82 7.20 6.92
C THR A 265 -1.87 8.30 7.06
N ALA A 266 -1.93 8.96 8.23
CA ALA A 266 -2.69 10.19 8.35
C ALA A 266 -2.09 11.29 7.44
N PRO A 267 -2.89 12.26 6.96
CA PRO A 267 -4.35 12.34 7.10
C PRO A 267 -5.12 11.37 6.20
N TYR A 268 -6.40 11.19 6.52
CA TYR A 268 -7.28 10.19 5.92
C TYR A 268 -8.23 10.74 4.85
N PHE A 269 -8.69 9.82 4.00
CA PHE A 269 -9.47 10.04 2.77
C PHE A 269 -8.66 10.65 1.63
N HIS A 270 -9.27 10.69 0.44
CA HIS A 270 -8.58 11.13 -0.77
C HIS A 270 -8.16 12.60 -0.71
N ASP A 271 -8.83 13.42 0.08
CA ASP A 271 -8.52 14.84 0.25
C ASP A 271 -7.73 15.15 1.53
N GLY A 272 -7.40 14.13 2.35
CA GLY A 272 -6.73 14.33 3.62
C GLY A 272 -7.57 15.10 4.66
N PHE A 273 -8.90 14.92 4.65
CA PHE A 273 -9.85 15.69 5.44
C PHE A 273 -9.61 15.66 6.96
N THR A 274 -9.21 14.52 7.52
CA THR A 274 -8.98 14.39 8.98
C THR A 274 -7.64 13.74 9.30
N GLN A 275 -7.00 14.22 10.36
CA GLN A 275 -5.77 13.66 10.91
C GLN A 275 -6.03 12.49 11.88
N ASN A 276 -7.27 12.33 12.37
CA ASN A 276 -7.57 11.36 13.42
C ASN A 276 -8.25 10.12 12.84
N LEU A 277 -7.75 8.94 13.24
CA LEU A 277 -8.31 7.68 12.76
C LEU A 277 -9.71 7.43 13.32
N ASP A 278 -9.99 7.89 14.54
CA ASP A 278 -11.32 7.86 15.17
C ASP A 278 -12.35 8.64 14.34
N ASP A 279 -12.00 9.84 13.88
CA ASP A 279 -12.87 10.65 13.00
C ASP A 279 -13.11 9.93 11.66
N ALA A 280 -12.06 9.33 11.09
CA ALA A 280 -12.18 8.59 9.84
C ALA A 280 -13.12 7.37 9.98
N VAL A 281 -13.02 6.64 11.09
CA VAL A 281 -13.92 5.54 11.43
C VAL A 281 -15.35 6.05 11.64
N ALA A 282 -15.54 7.14 12.38
CA ALA A 282 -16.86 7.73 12.62
C ALA A 282 -17.54 8.16 11.30
N ILE A 283 -16.80 8.81 10.40
CA ILE A 283 -17.26 9.18 9.06
C ILE A 283 -17.65 7.95 8.25
N MET A 284 -16.83 6.90 8.25
CA MET A 284 -17.15 5.66 7.54
C MET A 284 -18.40 4.97 8.09
N VAL A 285 -18.56 4.89 9.41
CA VAL A 285 -19.74 4.32 10.07
C VAL A 285 -21.01 5.10 9.70
N ARG A 286 -20.94 6.43 9.69
CA ARG A 286 -22.08 7.29 9.31
C ARG A 286 -22.41 7.18 7.83
N TYR A 287 -21.46 7.49 6.96
CA TYR A 287 -21.74 7.73 5.53
C TYR A 287 -21.75 6.46 4.69
N GLN A 288 -21.02 5.40 5.07
CA GLN A 288 -21.05 4.12 4.35
C GLN A 288 -22.04 3.12 4.90
N LEU A 289 -22.32 3.16 6.21
CA LEU A 289 -23.13 2.15 6.88
C LEU A 289 -24.46 2.71 7.42
N GLY A 290 -24.67 4.04 7.43
CA GLY A 290 -25.90 4.66 7.91
C GLY A 290 -26.10 4.48 9.41
N ARG A 291 -25.02 4.30 10.15
CA ARG A 291 -25.03 3.99 11.60
C ARG A 291 -24.43 5.13 12.40
N VAL A 292 -24.70 5.13 13.69
CA VAL A 292 -23.98 5.93 14.67
C VAL A 292 -23.32 4.96 15.63
N ALA A 293 -22.04 5.17 15.90
CA ALA A 293 -21.28 4.43 16.90
C ALA A 293 -20.89 5.36 18.04
N ASP A 294 -20.92 4.86 19.27
CA ASP A 294 -20.36 5.59 20.41
C ASP A 294 -18.83 5.58 20.36
N GLN A 295 -18.22 6.42 21.20
CA GLN A 295 -16.76 6.57 21.26
C GLN A 295 -16.05 5.28 21.63
N GLN A 296 -16.64 4.44 22.49
CA GLN A 296 -16.04 3.18 22.88
C GLN A 296 -15.99 2.19 21.71
N THR A 297 -17.05 2.13 20.92
CA THR A 297 -17.14 1.30 19.70
C THR A 297 -16.11 1.76 18.67
N ILE A 298 -16.04 3.07 18.40
CA ILE A 298 -15.05 3.65 17.48
C ILE A 298 -13.64 3.31 17.95
N HIS A 299 -13.34 3.53 19.23
CA HIS A 299 -12.05 3.26 19.80
C HIS A 299 -11.63 1.79 19.65
N LYS A 300 -12.55 0.84 19.89
CA LYS A 300 -12.26 -0.60 19.69
C LYS A 300 -11.93 -0.92 18.22
N ILE A 301 -12.66 -0.34 17.26
CA ILE A 301 -12.32 -0.48 15.84
C ILE A 301 -10.92 0.08 15.57
N VAL A 302 -10.59 1.25 16.12
CA VAL A 302 -9.26 1.87 15.98
C VAL A 302 -8.18 0.99 16.59
N LEU A 303 -8.39 0.39 17.77
CA LEU A 303 -7.46 -0.59 18.35
C LEU A 303 -7.21 -1.74 17.39
N PHE A 304 -8.25 -2.31 16.78
CA PHE A 304 -8.08 -3.31 15.72
C PHE A 304 -7.26 -2.78 14.53
N LEU A 305 -7.57 -1.59 14.01
CA LEU A 305 -6.85 -1.01 12.86
C LEU A 305 -5.35 -0.81 13.14
N ASN A 306 -4.97 -0.50 14.38
CA ASN A 306 -3.57 -0.40 14.80
C ASN A 306 -2.82 -1.75 14.70
N THR A 307 -3.52 -2.88 14.75
CA THR A 307 -2.93 -4.22 14.61
C THR A 307 -2.59 -4.59 13.16
N LEU A 308 -2.99 -3.73 12.20
CA LEU A 308 -2.77 -3.91 10.77
C LEU A 308 -1.43 -3.36 10.29
N THR A 309 -0.64 -2.74 11.17
CA THR A 309 0.72 -2.29 10.86
C THR A 309 1.68 -3.49 10.85
N GLY A 310 2.31 -3.71 9.69
CA GLY A 310 3.21 -4.83 9.45
C GLY A 310 4.68 -4.51 9.68
N GLN A 311 5.54 -5.39 9.17
CA GLN A 311 6.99 -5.25 9.25
C GLN A 311 7.59 -5.04 7.87
N TYR A 312 8.55 -4.13 7.76
CA TYR A 312 9.39 -3.97 6.57
C TYR A 312 10.84 -4.31 6.93
N GLN A 313 11.48 -5.17 6.14
CA GLN A 313 12.85 -5.66 6.41
C GLN A 313 13.02 -6.25 7.82
N ASN A 314 12.03 -7.04 8.27
CA ASN A 314 11.97 -7.66 9.60
C ASN A 314 11.96 -6.65 10.77
N LYS A 315 11.61 -5.38 10.50
CA LYS A 315 11.43 -4.35 11.52
C LYS A 315 9.99 -3.87 11.51
N PRO A 316 9.35 -3.66 12.68
CA PRO A 316 8.09 -2.95 12.74
C PRO A 316 8.20 -1.59 12.02
N LEU A 317 7.17 -1.24 11.25
CA LEU A 317 7.00 0.11 10.72
C LEU A 317 6.55 1.10 11.80
#